data_AF-A0A5N5I2N4-F1
#
_entry.id   AF-A0A5N5I2N4-F1
#
_cell.length_a   1.000
_cell.length_b   1.000
_cell.length_c   1.000
_cell.angle_alpha   90.00
_cell.angle_beta   90.00
_cell.angle_gamma   90.00
#
_symmetry.space_group_name_H-M   'P 1'
#
loop_
_entity.id
_entity.type
_entity.pdbx_description
1 polymer ?
#
loop_
_entity_poly.entity_id
_entity_poly.type
_entity_poly.pdbx_seq_one_letter_code
_entity_poly.pdbx_strand_id
1 'polypeptide(L)'
;MRRVEFIGRQWNLFDIATSIVVLLFHILSLLAPFYFNWGAFWLFVALYILTGLGITLGYHRSLAHRSFKLPRWLELFCLLRPIEWVSTHRYHHQFTDTKKDPHSPLMGFWFSHIGWIFNNSFRFAVRTVVLYHITFSVNSIGHIWGRQAWDTGDFSKNNWLVALPTLGEGWHNNHHVDITWYLIRFLQVASLATDVKTPTGTHKKRKALHKQIIERNN
;
A
#
# COMPACT_ATOMS: atom_id res chain seq x y z
N MET A 1 10.58 -20.12 11.43
CA MET A 1 10.29 -18.66 11.40
C MET A 1 9.99 -18.24 12.83
N ARG A 2 10.73 -17.26 13.40
CA ARG A 2 10.56 -16.85 14.80
C ARG A 2 9.20 -16.20 15.00
N ARG A 3 8.57 -16.45 16.17
CA ARG A 3 7.29 -15.86 16.58
C ARG A 3 7.34 -14.35 16.41
N VAL A 4 6.33 -13.81 15.73
CA VAL A 4 6.18 -12.40 15.44
C VAL A 4 5.48 -11.77 16.63
N GLU A 5 6.23 -11.40 17.65
CA GLU A 5 5.67 -10.66 18.78
C GLU A 5 6.56 -9.44 18.98
N PHE A 6 5.95 -8.24 18.96
CA PHE A 6 6.67 -6.99 19.24
C PHE A 6 7.30 -7.04 20.65
N ILE A 7 6.59 -7.71 21.55
CA ILE A 7 6.97 -8.02 22.93
C ILE A 7 7.65 -9.39 22.95
N GLY A 8 8.80 -9.52 23.62
CA GLY A 8 9.46 -10.82 23.82
C GLY A 8 10.37 -11.30 22.67
N ARG A 9 10.49 -10.56 21.56
CA ARG A 9 11.49 -10.86 20.52
C ARG A 9 12.88 -10.32 20.88
N GLN A 10 13.91 -10.97 20.35
CA GLN A 10 15.29 -10.48 20.37
C GLN A 10 15.45 -9.38 19.32
N TRP A 11 15.83 -8.17 19.74
CA TRP A 11 16.09 -7.03 18.85
C TRP A 11 17.56 -7.02 18.46
N ASN A 12 17.84 -6.91 17.16
CA ASN A 12 19.20 -6.67 16.69
C ASN A 12 19.49 -5.15 16.63
N LEU A 13 20.75 -4.78 16.37
CA LEU A 13 21.16 -3.37 16.28
C LEU A 13 20.39 -2.58 15.21
N PHE A 14 20.07 -3.21 14.08
CA PHE A 14 19.34 -2.57 13.00
C PHE A 14 17.88 -2.29 13.38
N ASP A 15 17.23 -3.21 14.10
CA ASP A 15 15.88 -3.03 14.60
C ASP A 15 15.82 -1.82 15.56
N ILE A 16 16.82 -1.73 16.46
CA ILE A 16 16.97 -0.64 17.42
C ILE A 16 17.25 0.69 16.70
N ALA A 17 18.16 0.69 15.73
CA ALA A 17 18.44 1.90 14.94
C ALA A 17 17.19 2.38 14.18
N THR A 18 16.45 1.46 13.57
CA THR A 18 15.21 1.77 12.85
C THR A 18 14.14 2.32 13.79
N SER A 19 13.97 1.74 14.99
CA SER A 19 12.98 2.25 15.96
C SER A 19 13.34 3.65 16.48
N ILE A 20 14.62 3.92 16.75
CA ILE A 20 15.09 5.26 17.12
C ILE A 20 14.79 6.26 16.01
N VAL A 21 15.13 5.92 14.75
CA VAL A 21 14.88 6.80 13.60
C VAL A 21 13.39 7.08 13.45
N VAL A 22 12.57 6.03 13.46
CA VAL A 22 11.11 6.16 13.35
C VAL A 22 10.57 7.05 14.47
N LEU A 23 10.93 6.77 15.73
CA LEU A 23 10.49 7.56 16.89
C LEU A 23 10.93 9.03 16.78
N LEU A 24 12.18 9.29 16.40
CA LEU A 24 12.70 10.64 16.21
C LEU A 24 11.89 11.40 15.16
N PHE A 25 11.60 10.80 14.00
CA PHE A 25 10.79 11.45 12.97
C PHE A 25 9.37 11.76 13.43
N HIS A 26 8.75 10.88 14.25
CA HIS A 26 7.44 11.14 14.83
C HIS A 26 7.49 12.32 15.81
N ILE A 27 8.48 12.35 16.71
CA ILE A 27 8.67 13.45 17.66
C ILE A 27 8.92 14.78 16.91
N LEU A 28 9.80 14.78 15.91
CA LEU A 28 10.08 15.97 15.11
C LEU A 28 8.84 16.45 14.35
N SER A 29 7.97 15.55 13.90
CA SER A 29 6.73 15.93 13.21
C SER A 29 5.77 16.74 14.09
N LEU A 30 5.83 16.56 15.43
CA LEU A 30 5.05 17.36 16.38
C LEU A 30 5.48 18.83 16.41
N LEU A 31 6.69 19.13 15.95
CA LEU A 31 7.18 20.50 15.85
C LEU A 31 6.66 21.24 14.61
N ALA A 32 6.11 20.52 13.61
CA ALA A 32 5.72 21.11 12.32
C ALA A 32 4.77 22.31 12.41
N PRO A 33 3.74 22.35 13.30
CA PRO A 33 2.85 23.51 13.42
C PRO A 33 3.57 24.81 13.83
N PHE A 34 4.66 24.70 14.60
CA PHE A 34 5.42 25.86 15.08
C PHE A 34 6.35 26.46 14.02
N TYR A 35 6.64 25.71 12.96
CA TYR A 35 7.51 26.13 11.84
C TYR A 35 6.74 26.14 10.52
N PHE A 36 5.42 26.37 10.58
CA PHE A 36 4.57 26.35 9.39
C PHE A 36 4.95 27.46 8.41
N ASN A 37 5.07 27.08 7.14
CA ASN A 37 5.30 27.99 6.04
C ASN A 37 4.52 27.51 4.81
N TRP A 38 3.85 28.42 4.12
CA TRP A 38 3.08 28.11 2.91
C TRP A 38 3.92 27.49 1.80
N GLY A 39 5.16 27.96 1.61
CA GLY A 39 6.07 27.37 0.62
C GLY A 39 6.42 25.92 0.95
N ALA A 40 6.72 25.65 2.23
CA ALA A 40 6.98 24.28 2.71
C ALA A 40 5.75 23.38 2.60
N PHE A 41 4.56 23.92 2.88
CA PHE A 41 3.29 23.20 2.74
C PHE A 41 3.04 22.76 1.29
N TRP A 42 3.15 23.67 0.32
CA TRP A 42 2.92 23.32 -1.08
C TRP A 42 4.00 22.40 -1.64
N LEU A 43 5.26 22.57 -1.20
CA LEU A 43 6.33 21.62 -1.52
C LEU A 43 6.01 20.22 -0.95
N PHE A 44 5.54 20.14 0.29
CA PHE A 44 5.08 18.89 0.89
C PHE A 44 3.94 18.25 0.08
N VAL A 45 2.92 19.02 -0.31
CA VAL A 45 1.81 18.52 -1.13
C VAL A 45 2.31 18.00 -2.48
N ALA A 46 3.19 18.74 -3.17
CA ALA A 46 3.75 18.33 -4.45
C ALA A 46 4.56 17.02 -4.32
N LEU A 47 5.46 16.94 -3.33
CA LEU A 47 6.24 15.74 -3.06
C LEU A 47 5.38 14.56 -2.61
N TYR A 48 4.31 14.82 -1.86
CA TYR A 48 3.34 13.83 -1.43
C TYR A 48 2.63 13.19 -2.61
N ILE A 49 2.07 14.00 -3.52
CA ILE A 49 1.40 13.52 -4.73
C ILE A 49 2.39 12.78 -5.62
N LEU A 50 3.57 13.35 -5.86
CA LEU A 50 4.60 12.75 -6.70
C LEU A 50 5.03 11.39 -6.17
N THR A 51 5.32 11.29 -4.87
CA THR A 51 5.74 10.03 -4.24
C THR A 51 4.58 9.02 -4.19
N GLY A 52 3.37 9.49 -3.88
CA GLY A 52 2.16 8.65 -3.89
C GLY A 52 1.89 8.06 -5.27
N LEU A 53 1.99 8.85 -6.34
CA LEU A 53 1.89 8.36 -7.72
C LEU A 53 3.03 7.39 -8.06
N GLY A 54 4.25 7.65 -7.61
CA GLY A 54 5.38 6.72 -7.77
C GLY A 54 5.10 5.34 -7.17
N ILE A 55 4.50 5.30 -5.97
CA ILE A 55 4.11 4.06 -5.30
C ILE A 55 2.92 3.38 -6.01
N THR A 56 1.82 4.10 -6.20
CA THR A 56 0.57 3.55 -6.73
C THR A 56 0.67 3.14 -8.20
N LEU A 57 1.11 4.05 -9.07
CA LEU A 57 1.25 3.82 -10.51
C LEU A 57 2.47 2.90 -10.79
N GLY A 58 3.61 3.25 -10.22
CA GLY A 58 4.90 2.61 -10.50
C GLY A 58 5.07 1.29 -9.76
N TYR A 59 5.19 1.34 -8.43
CA TYR A 59 5.61 0.18 -7.63
C TYR A 59 4.50 -0.87 -7.60
N HIS A 60 3.29 -0.42 -7.33
CA HIS A 60 2.15 -1.29 -7.10
C HIS A 60 1.61 -1.85 -8.42
N ARG A 61 1.04 -1.00 -9.27
CA ARG A 61 0.26 -1.48 -10.41
C ARG A 61 1.11 -1.90 -11.60
N SER A 62 2.17 -1.14 -11.91
CA SER A 62 3.08 -1.47 -13.01
C SER A 62 4.06 -2.58 -12.60
N LEU A 63 4.88 -2.37 -11.57
CA LEU A 63 5.94 -3.33 -11.23
C LEU A 63 5.43 -4.56 -10.47
N ALA A 64 4.61 -4.41 -9.42
CA ALA A 64 4.18 -5.55 -8.62
C ALA A 64 3.11 -6.38 -9.33
N HIS A 65 2.04 -5.75 -9.82
CA HIS A 65 0.92 -6.44 -10.47
C HIS A 65 1.03 -6.61 -11.99
N ARG A 66 1.94 -5.88 -12.66
CA ARG A 66 2.09 -5.94 -14.13
C ARG A 66 0.76 -5.75 -14.86
N SER A 67 -0.03 -4.78 -14.39
CA SER A 67 -1.36 -4.48 -14.93
C SER A 67 -1.33 -3.63 -16.20
N PHE A 68 -0.21 -2.95 -16.47
CA PHE A 68 0.09 -2.23 -17.71
C PHE A 68 1.62 -2.02 -17.82
N LYS A 69 2.08 -1.45 -18.93
CA LYS A 69 3.48 -1.08 -19.19
C LYS A 69 3.61 0.42 -19.46
N LEU A 70 4.67 1.03 -18.94
CA LEU A 70 5.05 2.44 -19.15
C LEU A 70 6.34 2.52 -20.00
N PRO A 71 6.59 3.65 -20.69
CA PRO A 71 7.90 3.90 -21.29
C PRO A 71 8.97 3.99 -20.20
N ARG A 72 10.19 3.57 -20.53
CA ARG A 72 11.27 3.39 -19.54
C ARG A 72 11.61 4.65 -18.75
N TRP A 73 11.55 5.83 -19.39
CA TRP A 73 11.83 7.10 -18.71
C TRP A 73 10.78 7.44 -17.65
N LEU A 74 9.50 7.14 -17.91
CA LEU A 74 8.41 7.36 -16.97
C LEU A 74 8.41 6.29 -15.87
N GLU A 75 8.79 5.06 -16.22
CA GLU A 75 9.08 4.02 -15.25
C GLU A 75 10.19 4.47 -14.30
N LEU A 76 11.32 4.99 -14.79
CA LEU A 76 12.44 5.46 -13.95
C LEU A 76 12.07 6.66 -13.05
N PHE A 77 11.26 7.60 -13.54
CA PHE A 77 10.78 8.74 -12.76
C PHE A 77 10.05 8.34 -11.48
N CYS A 78 9.37 7.20 -11.47
CA CYS A 78 8.62 6.73 -10.33
C CYS A 78 9.49 6.07 -9.23
N LEU A 79 10.79 5.77 -9.44
CA LEU A 79 11.50 4.72 -8.69
C LEU A 79 12.76 5.14 -7.92
N LEU A 80 12.68 5.07 -6.60
CA LEU A 80 13.79 4.97 -5.66
C LEU A 80 13.76 3.59 -4.97
N ARG A 81 14.55 2.63 -5.48
CA ARG A 81 14.70 1.24 -4.96
C ARG A 81 13.39 0.41 -4.91
N PRO A 82 12.82 0.03 -6.07
CA PRO A 82 11.52 -0.66 -6.13
C PRO A 82 11.54 -2.15 -5.79
N ILE A 83 12.69 -2.82 -5.94
CA ILE A 83 12.80 -4.29 -5.88
C ILE A 83 12.28 -4.82 -4.54
N GLU A 84 12.68 -4.18 -3.45
CA GLU A 84 12.33 -4.59 -2.10
C GLU A 84 10.83 -4.48 -1.84
N TRP A 85 10.26 -3.31 -2.18
CA TRP A 85 8.82 -3.06 -2.03
C TRP A 85 8.00 -4.01 -2.89
N VAL A 86 8.38 -4.19 -4.15
CA VAL A 86 7.70 -5.10 -5.08
C VAL A 86 7.77 -6.55 -4.59
N SER A 87 8.92 -6.97 -4.06
CA SER A 87 9.09 -8.32 -3.50
C SER A 87 8.18 -8.54 -2.30
N THR A 88 8.22 -7.64 -1.30
CA THR A 88 7.37 -7.72 -0.12
C THR A 88 5.89 -7.66 -0.47
N HIS A 89 5.49 -6.79 -1.39
CA HIS A 89 4.10 -6.66 -1.84
C HIS A 89 3.59 -7.93 -2.52
N ARG A 90 4.40 -8.54 -3.40
CA ARG A 90 4.06 -9.84 -4.00
C ARG A 90 4.01 -10.97 -2.98
N TYR A 91 4.90 -10.95 -2.00
CA TYR A 91 4.92 -11.92 -0.90
C TYR A 91 3.67 -11.79 -0.02
N HIS A 92 3.21 -10.57 0.26
CA HIS A 92 1.91 -10.29 0.87
C HIS A 92 0.79 -10.92 0.05
N HIS A 93 0.64 -10.59 -1.24
CA HIS A 93 -0.43 -11.17 -2.08
C HIS A 93 -0.41 -12.69 -2.19
N GLN A 94 0.76 -13.33 -2.10
CA GLN A 94 0.87 -14.79 -2.14
C GLN A 94 0.38 -15.45 -0.85
N PHE A 95 0.51 -14.76 0.29
CA PHE A 95 0.26 -15.30 1.62
C PHE A 95 -0.71 -14.44 2.44
N THR A 96 -1.52 -13.63 1.77
CA THR A 96 -2.38 -12.59 2.36
C THR A 96 -3.13 -13.13 3.57
N ASP A 97 -3.12 -12.37 4.66
CA ASP A 97 -3.87 -12.71 5.88
C ASP A 97 -3.50 -14.08 6.48
N THR A 98 -2.27 -14.55 6.24
CA THR A 98 -1.70 -15.72 6.94
C THR A 98 -0.53 -15.31 7.83
N LYS A 99 -0.02 -16.24 8.64
CA LYS A 99 1.20 -16.01 9.46
C LYS A 99 2.47 -15.75 8.61
N LYS A 100 2.44 -16.06 7.32
CA LYS A 100 3.54 -15.80 6.39
C LYS A 100 3.46 -14.40 5.76
N ASP A 101 2.32 -13.74 5.85
CA ASP A 101 2.17 -12.35 5.36
C ASP A 101 3.06 -11.41 6.19
N PRO A 102 3.97 -10.64 5.54
CA PRO A 102 4.93 -9.79 6.23
C PRO A 102 4.27 -8.71 7.09
N HIS A 103 3.06 -8.29 6.76
CA HIS A 103 2.27 -7.30 7.50
C HIS A 103 0.86 -7.81 7.82
N SER A 104 0.75 -9.10 8.14
CA SER A 104 -0.52 -9.76 8.44
C SER A 104 -1.34 -9.02 9.52
N PRO A 105 -2.62 -8.70 9.25
CA PRO A 105 -3.52 -8.10 10.25
C PRO A 105 -3.86 -9.09 11.38
N LEU A 106 -3.67 -10.40 11.17
CA LEU A 106 -3.83 -11.43 12.20
C LEU A 106 -2.88 -11.25 13.39
N MET A 107 -1.76 -10.55 13.17
CA MET A 107 -0.78 -10.24 14.23
C MET A 107 -1.14 -8.96 15.00
N GLY A 108 -2.28 -8.35 14.70
CA GLY A 108 -2.81 -7.15 15.34
C GLY A 108 -2.67 -5.89 14.49
N PHE A 109 -3.48 -4.90 14.84
CA PHE A 109 -3.54 -3.61 14.14
C PHE A 109 -2.17 -2.91 14.10
N TRP A 110 -1.51 -2.74 15.25
CA TRP A 110 -0.23 -2.03 15.31
C TRP A 110 0.89 -2.76 14.58
N PHE A 111 0.84 -4.09 14.52
CA PHE A 111 1.81 -4.86 13.76
C PHE A 111 1.65 -4.61 12.25
N SER A 112 0.45 -4.82 11.70
CA SER A 112 0.16 -4.61 10.27
C SER A 112 0.33 -3.13 9.85
N HIS A 113 0.06 -2.19 10.77
CA HIS A 113 0.18 -0.76 10.50
C HIS A 113 1.62 -0.25 10.51
N ILE A 114 2.47 -0.65 11.45
CA ILE A 114 3.85 -0.12 11.50
C ILE A 114 4.85 -1.12 12.07
N GLY A 115 4.44 -2.01 12.97
CA GLY A 115 5.37 -2.91 13.66
C GLY A 115 6.13 -3.87 12.75
N TRP A 116 5.57 -4.21 11.60
CA TRP A 116 6.18 -5.08 10.60
C TRP A 116 7.50 -4.54 10.00
N ILE A 117 7.71 -3.21 10.05
CA ILE A 117 8.91 -2.59 9.48
C ILE A 117 10.18 -2.92 10.27
N PHE A 118 10.04 -3.26 11.56
CA PHE A 118 11.19 -3.55 12.45
C PHE A 118 11.63 -5.02 12.42
N ASN A 119 10.93 -5.87 11.66
CA ASN A 119 11.24 -7.30 11.53
C ASN A 119 11.81 -7.66 10.17
N ASN A 120 11.67 -6.76 9.21
CA ASN A 120 12.22 -6.93 7.88
C ASN A 120 13.54 -6.17 7.84
N SER A 121 14.52 -6.66 7.07
CA SER A 121 15.76 -5.93 6.73
C SER A 121 15.50 -4.68 5.88
N PHE A 122 14.30 -4.10 6.02
CA PHE A 122 13.66 -3.22 5.09
C PHE A 122 14.18 -1.82 5.25
N ARG A 123 14.92 -1.38 4.24
CA ARG A 123 15.53 -0.06 4.19
C ARG A 123 14.48 0.93 3.68
N PHE A 124 13.54 1.31 4.53
CA PHE A 124 12.67 2.45 4.26
C PHE A 124 13.54 3.70 4.16
N ALA A 125 13.73 4.21 2.94
CA ALA A 125 14.26 5.54 2.74
C ALA A 125 13.38 6.52 3.52
N VAL A 126 13.99 7.45 4.25
CA VAL A 126 13.31 8.46 5.08
C VAL A 126 12.25 9.18 4.24
N ARG A 127 10.99 8.74 4.35
CA ARG A 127 9.81 9.43 3.83
C ARG A 127 9.14 10.17 4.98
N THR A 128 8.23 11.09 4.66
CA THR A 128 7.48 11.81 5.69
C THR A 128 6.64 10.82 6.52
N VAL A 129 6.54 11.07 7.84
CA VAL A 129 5.72 10.28 8.77
C VAL A 129 4.29 10.12 8.25
N VAL A 130 3.72 11.19 7.71
CA VAL A 130 2.38 11.22 7.11
C VAL A 130 2.23 10.20 5.98
N LEU A 131 3.19 10.14 5.05
CA LEU A 131 3.12 9.22 3.92
C LEU A 131 3.20 7.74 4.37
N TYR A 132 3.98 7.43 5.41
CA TYR A 132 4.03 6.07 5.96
C TYR A 132 2.70 5.63 6.54
N HIS A 133 2.10 6.44 7.43
CA HIS A 133 0.82 6.10 8.04
C HIS A 133 -0.28 5.93 7.00
N ILE A 134 -0.32 6.82 6.00
CA ILE A 134 -1.28 6.73 4.91
C ILE A 134 -1.07 5.44 4.11
N THR A 135 0.17 5.14 3.71
CA THR A 135 0.47 3.92 2.94
C THR A 135 0.15 2.65 3.74
N PHE A 136 0.59 2.57 5.00
CA PHE A 136 0.40 1.38 5.82
C PHE A 136 -1.02 1.24 6.37
N SER A 137 -1.84 2.30 6.29
CA SER A 137 -3.27 2.18 6.55
C SER A 137 -3.96 1.22 5.57
N VAL A 138 -3.43 1.03 4.36
CA VAL A 138 -3.91 0.01 3.41
C VAL A 138 -3.74 -1.40 3.98
N ASN A 139 -2.57 -1.69 4.56
CA ASN A 139 -2.27 -3.00 5.17
C ASN A 139 -3.11 -3.31 6.42
N SER A 140 -3.52 -2.26 7.13
CA SER A 140 -4.19 -2.37 8.43
C SER A 140 -5.68 -2.08 8.31
N ILE A 141 -6.05 -0.81 8.17
CA ILE A 141 -7.45 -0.39 7.98
C ILE A 141 -8.06 -1.09 6.77
N GLY A 142 -7.31 -1.22 5.66
CA GLY A 142 -7.78 -1.89 4.44
C GLY A 142 -8.03 -3.40 4.58
N HIS A 143 -7.64 -4.05 5.68
CA HIS A 143 -8.01 -5.45 5.96
C HIS A 143 -8.93 -5.62 7.19
N ILE A 144 -9.11 -4.57 7.99
CA ILE A 144 -9.85 -4.64 9.25
C ILE A 144 -11.20 -3.91 9.14
N TRP A 145 -11.22 -2.72 8.54
CA TRP A 145 -12.41 -1.85 8.52
C TRP A 145 -12.79 -1.38 7.13
N GLY A 146 -14.02 -1.72 6.72
CA GLY A 146 -14.62 -1.24 5.49
C GLY A 146 -15.63 -2.24 4.92
N ARG A 147 -15.93 -2.09 3.63
CA ARG A 147 -16.88 -2.95 2.92
C ARG A 147 -16.17 -3.97 2.04
N GLN A 148 -16.58 -5.22 2.09
CA GLN A 148 -16.07 -6.27 1.19
C GLN A 148 -17.05 -6.46 0.02
N ALA A 149 -16.73 -5.85 -1.11
CA ALA A 149 -17.57 -5.89 -2.31
C ALA A 149 -17.53 -7.26 -3.00
N TRP A 150 -16.37 -7.91 -3.01
CA TRP A 150 -16.07 -9.17 -3.67
C TRP A 150 -15.50 -10.17 -2.68
N ASP A 151 -15.87 -11.43 -2.86
CA ASP A 151 -15.16 -12.50 -2.18
C ASP A 151 -13.83 -12.78 -2.90
N THR A 152 -12.75 -12.47 -2.18
CA THR A 152 -11.36 -12.57 -2.60
C THR A 152 -10.62 -13.68 -1.89
N GLY A 153 -11.25 -14.36 -0.91
CA GLY A 153 -10.58 -15.34 -0.06
C GLY A 153 -9.61 -14.72 0.97
N ASP A 154 -9.60 -13.38 1.08
CA ASP A 154 -8.84 -12.59 2.04
C ASP A 154 -9.79 -11.63 2.79
N PHE A 155 -9.24 -10.90 3.75
CA PHE A 155 -9.97 -9.92 4.56
C PHE A 155 -9.96 -8.51 3.96
N SER A 156 -9.54 -8.32 2.71
CA SER A 156 -9.48 -6.99 2.08
C SER A 156 -10.84 -6.28 2.10
N LYS A 157 -10.83 -4.99 2.42
CA LYS A 157 -11.99 -4.11 2.57
C LYS A 157 -11.77 -2.81 1.82
N ASN A 158 -12.86 -2.26 1.32
CA ASN A 158 -12.92 -0.92 0.76
C ASN A 158 -13.20 0.11 1.84
N ASN A 159 -12.36 1.14 1.91
CA ASN A 159 -12.49 2.25 2.84
C ASN A 159 -12.16 3.58 2.14
N TRP A 160 -13.17 4.45 2.01
CA TRP A 160 -13.03 5.72 1.30
C TRP A 160 -12.13 6.72 2.04
N LEU A 161 -12.06 6.66 3.37
CA LEU A 161 -11.15 7.49 4.19
C LEU A 161 -9.69 7.10 3.97
N VAL A 162 -9.42 5.84 3.62
CA VAL A 162 -8.10 5.39 3.19
C VAL A 162 -7.88 5.74 1.71
N ALA A 163 -8.90 5.57 0.86
CA ALA A 163 -8.78 5.75 -0.57
C ALA A 163 -8.41 7.18 -0.97
N LEU A 164 -8.98 8.18 -0.30
CA LEU A 164 -8.72 9.59 -0.60
C LEU A 164 -7.24 9.97 -0.42
N PRO A 165 -6.62 9.79 0.77
CA PRO A 165 -5.21 10.12 0.95
C PRO A 165 -4.30 9.18 0.15
N THR A 166 -4.63 7.89 0.01
CA THR A 166 -3.76 6.94 -0.71
C THR A 166 -3.81 7.05 -2.24
N LEU A 167 -4.55 8.02 -2.82
CA LEU A 167 -4.74 8.13 -4.27
C LEU A 167 -5.39 6.86 -4.87
N GLY A 168 -6.36 6.30 -4.15
CA GLY A 168 -7.22 5.21 -4.62
C GLY A 168 -6.96 3.84 -3.99
N GLU A 169 -5.86 3.66 -3.26
CA GLU A 169 -5.46 2.34 -2.76
C GLU A 169 -6.38 1.77 -1.68
N GLY A 170 -7.11 2.64 -0.97
CA GLY A 170 -8.14 2.23 -0.02
C GLY A 170 -9.36 1.53 -0.63
N TRP A 171 -9.50 1.47 -1.96
CA TRP A 171 -10.40 0.56 -2.65
C TRP A 171 -9.81 -0.85 -2.73
N HIS A 172 -9.36 -1.37 -1.58
CA HIS A 172 -8.44 -2.51 -1.50
C HIS A 172 -9.05 -3.82 -1.97
N ASN A 173 -10.37 -4.00 -1.83
CA ASN A 173 -11.08 -5.21 -2.25
C ASN A 173 -11.48 -5.22 -3.73
N ASN A 174 -11.55 -4.05 -4.38
CA ASN A 174 -11.98 -3.94 -5.78
C ASN A 174 -11.03 -3.13 -6.67
N HIS A 175 -9.78 -2.97 -6.25
CA HIS A 175 -8.62 -2.15 -6.71
C HIS A 175 -8.46 -1.83 -8.22
N HIS A 176 -9.53 -1.47 -8.90
CA HIS A 176 -9.59 -1.35 -10.37
C HIS A 176 -10.45 -0.18 -10.85
N VAL A 177 -11.11 0.57 -9.95
CA VAL A 177 -11.89 1.76 -10.30
C VAL A 177 -11.63 2.85 -9.25
N ASP A 178 -10.62 3.66 -9.50
CA ASP A 178 -10.16 4.74 -8.63
C ASP A 178 -9.46 5.87 -9.41
N ILE A 179 -8.96 6.88 -8.71
CA ILE A 179 -8.29 8.04 -9.34
C ILE A 179 -7.07 7.63 -10.19
N THR A 180 -6.30 6.65 -9.73
CA THR A 180 -5.12 6.15 -10.45
C THR A 180 -5.54 5.30 -11.66
N TRP A 181 -6.69 4.65 -11.63
CA TRP A 181 -7.28 4.00 -12.81
C TRP A 181 -7.60 5.01 -13.91
N TYR A 182 -8.22 6.14 -13.58
CA TYR A 182 -8.47 7.19 -14.57
C TYR A 182 -7.17 7.78 -15.14
N LEU A 183 -6.13 7.92 -14.31
CA LEU A 183 -4.80 8.31 -14.77
C LEU A 183 -4.19 7.28 -15.74
N ILE A 184 -4.27 5.98 -15.44
CA ILE A 184 -3.81 4.92 -16.36
C ILE A 184 -4.56 5.00 -17.69
N ARG A 185 -5.87 5.24 -17.67
CA ARG A 185 -6.68 5.40 -18.88
C ARG A 185 -6.30 6.63 -19.69
N PHE A 186 -6.02 7.75 -19.03
CA PHE A 186 -5.49 8.95 -19.69
C PHE A 186 -4.13 8.66 -20.35
N LEU A 187 -3.20 8.03 -19.63
CA LEU A 187 -1.90 7.62 -20.17
C LEU A 187 -2.04 6.64 -21.34
N GLN A 188 -3.06 5.77 -21.31
CA GLN A 188 -3.35 4.84 -22.40
C GLN A 188 -3.81 5.56 -23.66
N VAL A 189 -4.70 6.55 -23.54
CA VAL A 189 -5.12 7.40 -24.66
C VAL A 189 -3.96 8.21 -25.22
N ALA A 190 -3.03 8.64 -24.35
CA ALA A 190 -1.80 9.31 -24.75
C ALA A 190 -0.70 8.36 -25.29
N SER A 191 -1.00 7.06 -25.47
CA SER A 191 -0.04 6.03 -25.90
C SER A 191 1.18 5.84 -24.98
N LEU A 192 1.09 6.29 -23.73
CA LEU A 192 2.11 6.13 -22.70
C LEU A 192 1.87 4.89 -21.81
N ALA A 193 0.62 4.41 -21.69
CA ALA A 193 0.32 3.15 -21.02
C ALA A 193 -0.14 2.09 -22.03
N THR A 194 0.61 1.00 -22.15
CA THR A 194 0.32 -0.11 -23.07
C THR A 194 0.02 -1.39 -22.30
N ASP A 195 -0.56 -2.40 -22.96
CA ASP A 195 -0.89 -3.71 -22.35
C ASP A 195 -1.75 -3.57 -21.07
N VAL A 196 -2.72 -2.64 -21.10
CA VAL A 196 -3.60 -2.38 -19.95
C VAL A 196 -4.59 -3.53 -19.77
N LYS A 197 -4.48 -4.22 -18.64
CA LYS A 197 -5.29 -5.39 -18.30
C LYS A 197 -6.54 -4.99 -17.52
N THR A 198 -7.67 -5.57 -17.90
CA THR A 198 -8.96 -5.40 -17.19
C THR A 198 -9.62 -6.74 -16.90
N PRO A 199 -10.36 -6.88 -15.79
CA PRO A 199 -11.11 -8.10 -15.52
C PRO A 199 -12.16 -8.37 -16.62
N THR A 200 -12.20 -9.59 -17.16
CA THR A 200 -13.20 -9.99 -18.14
C THR A 200 -14.60 -10.04 -17.51
N GLY A 201 -15.65 -9.86 -18.33
CA GLY A 201 -17.03 -9.96 -17.86
C GLY A 201 -17.33 -11.31 -17.18
N THR A 202 -16.80 -12.39 -17.74
CA THR A 202 -16.91 -13.74 -17.17
C THR A 202 -16.24 -13.85 -15.79
N HIS A 203 -15.07 -13.24 -15.60
CA HIS A 203 -14.39 -13.22 -14.31
C HIS A 203 -15.22 -12.48 -13.25
N LYS A 204 -15.78 -11.31 -13.59
CA LYS A 204 -16.65 -10.54 -12.69
C LYS A 204 -17.91 -11.33 -12.31
N LYS A 205 -18.58 -11.96 -13.29
CA LYS A 205 -19.76 -12.80 -13.06
C LYS A 205 -19.45 -13.98 -12.13
N ARG A 206 -18.31 -14.65 -12.32
CA ARG A 206 -17.88 -15.76 -11.46
C ARG A 206 -17.71 -15.31 -10.01
N LYS A 207 -17.04 -14.17 -9.77
CA LYS A 207 -16.87 -13.62 -8.43
C LYS A 207 -18.19 -13.18 -7.79
N ALA A 208 -19.08 -12.55 -8.55
CA ALA A 208 -20.42 -12.16 -8.07
C ALA A 208 -21.23 -13.39 -7.64
N LEU A 209 -21.25 -14.43 -8.49
CA LEU A 209 -21.98 -15.67 -8.22
C LEU A 209 -21.44 -16.38 -6.97
N HIS A 210 -20.11 -16.46 -6.83
CA HIS A 210 -19.50 -17.10 -5.66
C HIS A 210 -19.93 -16.42 -4.35
N LYS A 211 -19.91 -15.09 -4.32
CA LYS A 211 -20.36 -14.32 -3.17
C LYS A 211 -21.83 -14.57 -2.83
N GLN A 212 -22.71 -14.58 -3.84
CA GLN A 212 -24.14 -14.90 -3.64
C GLN A 212 -24.37 -16.30 -3.04
N ILE A 213 -23.57 -17.29 -3.47
CA ILE A 213 -23.66 -18.65 -2.93
C ILE A 213 -23.27 -18.68 -1.45
N ILE A 214 -22.18 -17.99 -1.06
CA ILE A 214 -21.75 -17.93 0.34
C ILE A 214 -22.77 -17.20 1.20
N GLU A 215 -23.28 -16.05 0.75
CA GLU A 215 -24.28 -15.26 1.48
C GLU A 215 -25.60 -16.00 1.67
N ARG A 216 -25.95 -16.94 0.77
CA ARG A 216 -27.16 -17.77 0.91
C ARG A 216 -27.00 -18.93 1.89
N ASN A 217 -25.78 -19.37 2.14
CA ASN A 217 -25.48 -20.55 2.95
C ASN A 217 -25.08 -20.22 4.40
N ASN A 218 -24.99 -18.93 4.75
CA ASN A 218 -24.72 -18.41 6.08
C ASN A 218 -25.97 -17.74 6.66
#